data_AF-F0G3R5-F1
#
_entry.id   AF-F0G3R5-F1
#
_cell.length_a   1.000
_cell.length_b   1.000
_cell.length_c   1.000
_cell.angle_alpha   90.00
_cell.angle_beta   90.00
_cell.angle_gamma   90.00
#
_symmetry.space_group_name_H-M   'P 1'
#
loop_
_entity.id
_entity.type
_entity.pdbx_description
1 polymer ?
#
loop_
_entity_poly.entity_id
_entity_poly.type
_entity_poly.pdbx_seq_one_letter_code
_entity_poly.pdbx_strand_id
1 'polypeptide(L)'
;AEGRPAAGYANVLILVELKGGNDGLNTVVPYADPLYYQFRRSIGIKREQVLQLDAQTGLHPSLVPLMPLWRDGQVAIVQGVGYPQPNLSHFRSIEIWDTASRSDQYLHEGWLTRTFAQAPVPPGFAADGVVLGSAEMGPLANGARAIALVNPAQFIRAARLPR
;
A
#
# COMPACT_ATOMS: atom_id res chain seq x y z
N ALA A 1 36.53 20.08 7.26
CA ALA A 1 35.44 19.68 8.17
C ALA A 1 34.52 18.77 7.37
N GLU A 2 34.74 17.46 7.48
CA GLU A 2 33.87 16.46 6.85
C GLU A 2 32.52 16.50 7.57
N GLY A 3 31.45 16.75 6.81
CA GLY A 3 30.10 16.82 7.34
C GLY A 3 29.73 15.49 7.97
N ARG A 4 29.26 15.52 9.22
CA ARG A 4 28.61 14.36 9.84
C ARG A 4 27.56 13.82 8.86
N PRO A 5 27.53 12.50 8.58
CA PRO A 5 26.44 11.93 7.79
C PRO A 5 25.13 12.34 8.46
N ALA A 6 24.21 12.91 7.68
CA ALA A 6 22.87 13.22 8.15
C ALA A 6 22.35 11.96 8.84
N ALA A 7 21.83 12.10 10.06
CA ALA A 7 21.20 10.99 10.76
C ALA A 7 20.14 10.42 9.80
N GLY A 8 20.46 9.27 9.20
CA GLY A 8 19.63 8.68 8.16
C GLY A 8 18.26 8.38 8.71
N TYR A 9 17.28 8.22 7.83
CA TYR A 9 16.02 7.60 8.22
C TYR A 9 16.31 6.27 8.92
N ALA A 10 15.97 6.18 10.20
CA ALA A 10 15.98 4.90 10.92
C ALA A 10 14.88 3.96 10.36
N ASN A 11 13.81 4.54 9.81
CA ASN A 11 12.63 3.82 9.33
C ASN A 11 12.29 4.29 7.90
N VAL A 12 12.06 3.32 7.01
CA VAL A 12 11.59 3.55 5.64
C VAL A 12 10.16 3.03 5.52
N LEU A 13 9.25 3.85 5.02
CA LEU A 13 7.89 3.42 4.66
C LEU A 13 7.86 2.98 3.20
N ILE A 14 7.41 1.75 2.96
CA ILE A 14 7.07 1.27 1.62
C ILE A 14 5.55 1.13 1.57
N LEU A 15 4.90 1.98 0.78
CA LEU A 15 3.46 1.88 0.51
C LEU A 15 3.23 1.15 -0.81
N VAL A 16 2.53 0.02 -0.73
CA VAL A 16 2.14 -0.77 -1.91
C VAL A 16 0.64 -0.62 -2.12
N GLU A 17 0.27 0.07 -3.19
CA GLU A 17 -1.12 0.19 -3.62
C GLU A 17 -1.42 -0.86 -4.69
N LEU A 18 -2.46 -1.67 -4.46
CA LEU A 18 -2.90 -2.69 -5.42
C LEU A 18 -3.98 -2.10 -6.34
N LYS A 19 -3.55 -1.40 -7.40
CA LYS A 19 -4.44 -0.86 -8.43
C LYS A 19 -5.13 -1.98 -9.21
N GLY A 20 -6.39 -1.74 -9.62
CA GLY A 20 -7.17 -2.67 -10.43
C GLY A 20 -8.17 -3.55 -9.66
N GLY A 21 -8.34 -3.31 -8.36
CA GLY A 21 -9.38 -3.95 -7.55
C GLY A 21 -8.93 -5.28 -6.96
N ASN A 22 -8.10 -5.21 -5.91
CA ASN A 22 -7.71 -6.39 -5.16
C ASN A 22 -8.94 -7.14 -4.62
N ASP A 23 -9.00 -8.44 -4.87
CA ASP A 23 -10.00 -9.31 -4.27
C ASP A 23 -9.63 -9.61 -2.81
N GLY A 24 -10.11 -8.77 -1.90
CA GLY A 24 -9.81 -8.87 -0.48
C GLY A 24 -10.19 -10.23 0.14
N LEU A 25 -11.28 -10.84 -0.33
CA LEU A 25 -11.76 -12.14 0.16
C LEU A 25 -10.94 -13.32 -0.36
N ASN A 26 -10.16 -13.16 -1.44
CA ASN A 26 -9.16 -14.14 -1.84
C ASN A 26 -7.76 -13.79 -1.33
N THR A 27 -7.52 -12.56 -0.86
CA THR A 27 -6.28 -12.15 -0.20
C THR A 27 -6.24 -12.68 1.23
N VAL A 28 -7.28 -12.36 2.01
CA VAL A 28 -7.54 -12.85 3.37
C VAL A 28 -8.80 -13.70 3.29
N VAL A 29 -8.61 -15.01 3.19
CA VAL A 29 -9.63 -16.00 2.89
C VAL A 29 -10.36 -16.41 4.17
N PRO A 30 -11.67 -16.16 4.31
CA PRO A 30 -12.48 -16.67 5.42
C PRO A 30 -12.83 -18.14 5.19
N TYR A 31 -11.82 -19.01 5.19
CA TYR A 31 -11.91 -20.42 4.76
C TYR A 31 -12.81 -21.29 5.66
N ALA A 32 -13.16 -20.82 6.85
CA ALA A 32 -14.10 -21.52 7.74
C ALA A 32 -15.57 -21.14 7.48
N ASP A 33 -15.83 -20.07 6.72
CA ASP A 33 -17.19 -19.60 6.44
C ASP A 33 -17.78 -20.34 5.22
N PRO A 34 -18.86 -21.14 5.38
CA PRO A 34 -19.51 -21.82 4.25
C PRO A 34 -20.07 -20.84 3.20
N LEU A 35 -20.42 -19.61 3.59
CA LEU A 35 -20.93 -18.60 2.65
C LEU A 35 -19.87 -18.19 1.63
N TYR A 36 -18.58 -18.18 2.01
CA TYR A 36 -17.48 -17.92 1.09
C TYR A 36 -17.53 -18.88 -0.11
N TYR A 37 -17.66 -20.18 0.16
CA TYR A 37 -17.74 -21.20 -0.89
C TYR A 37 -19.06 -21.17 -1.66
N GLN A 38 -20.17 -20.86 -0.97
CA GLN A 38 -21.47 -20.75 -1.59
C GLN A 38 -21.53 -19.62 -2.62
N PHE A 39 -20.97 -18.45 -2.29
CA PHE A 39 -21.00 -17.25 -3.13
C PHE A 39 -19.82 -17.14 -4.10
N ARG A 40 -18.74 -17.89 -3.89
CA ARG A 40 -17.53 -17.83 -4.74
C ARG A 40 -17.21 -19.15 -5.42
N ARG A 41 -18.22 -19.87 -5.91
CA ARG A 41 -18.09 -21.24 -6.46
C ARG A 41 -16.99 -21.39 -7.52
N SER A 42 -16.78 -20.38 -8.35
CA SER A 42 -15.79 -20.40 -9.44
C SER A 42 -14.40 -19.90 -9.07
N ILE A 43 -14.30 -19.06 -8.03
CA ILE A 43 -13.06 -18.33 -7.70
C ILE A 43 -12.57 -18.55 -6.27
N GLY A 44 -13.34 -19.27 -5.45
CA GLY A 44 -13.01 -19.53 -4.06
C GLY A 44 -11.80 -20.46 -3.92
N ILE A 45 -10.90 -20.13 -2.98
CA ILE A 45 -9.71 -20.93 -2.69
C ILE A 45 -10.11 -22.10 -1.78
N LYS A 46 -9.76 -23.32 -2.20
CA LYS A 46 -10.07 -24.54 -1.43
C LYS A 46 -9.39 -24.50 -0.07
N ARG A 47 -10.08 -24.97 0.96
CA ARG A 47 -9.61 -24.94 2.36
C ARG A 47 -8.21 -25.51 2.55
N GLU A 48 -7.87 -26.57 1.80
CA GLU A 48 -6.58 -27.26 1.89
C GLU A 48 -5.43 -26.47 1.23
N GLN A 49 -5.75 -25.48 0.39
CA GLN A 49 -4.78 -24.61 -0.27
C GLN A 49 -4.52 -23.33 0.53
N VAL A 50 -5.44 -22.95 1.42
CA VAL A 50 -5.34 -21.72 2.21
C VAL A 50 -4.19 -21.80 3.22
N LEU A 51 -3.39 -20.74 3.28
CA LEU A 51 -2.36 -20.57 4.29
C LEU A 51 -3.01 -20.11 5.60
N GLN A 52 -3.39 -21.05 6.46
CA GLN A 52 -4.15 -20.73 7.68
C GLN A 52 -3.36 -19.79 8.61
N LEU A 53 -3.99 -18.69 9.02
CA LEU A 53 -3.46 -17.73 9.98
C LEU A 53 -4.02 -17.99 11.38
N ASP A 54 -5.31 -18.30 11.44
CA ASP A 54 -6.06 -18.70 12.64
C ASP A 54 -7.16 -19.71 12.27
N ALA A 55 -8.12 -19.98 13.18
CA ALA A 55 -9.18 -20.96 12.97
C ALA A 55 -10.25 -20.55 11.92
N GLN A 56 -10.29 -19.28 11.52
CA GLN A 56 -11.33 -18.69 10.67
C GLN A 56 -10.79 -18.16 9.34
N THR A 57 -9.57 -17.61 9.36
CA THR A 57 -8.98 -16.88 8.24
C THR A 57 -7.59 -17.38 7.85
N GLY A 58 -7.26 -17.22 6.58
CA GLY A 58 -5.96 -17.56 6.02
C GLY A 58 -5.56 -16.67 4.86
N LEU A 59 -4.35 -16.82 4.34
CA LEU A 59 -3.87 -16.07 3.17
C LEU A 59 -4.01 -16.87 1.86
N HIS A 60 -4.08 -16.14 0.76
CA HIS A 60 -3.90 -16.70 -0.58
C HIS A 60 -2.58 -17.52 -0.69
N PRO A 61 -2.54 -18.66 -1.41
CA PRO A 61 -1.31 -19.45 -1.60
C PRO A 61 -0.13 -18.64 -2.13
N SER A 62 -0.37 -17.65 -3.00
CA SER A 62 0.71 -16.79 -3.53
C SER A 62 1.38 -15.91 -2.47
N LEU A 63 0.80 -15.80 -1.28
CA LEU A 63 1.33 -15.02 -0.15
C LEU A 63 2.17 -15.88 0.81
N VAL A 64 2.58 -17.09 0.42
CA VAL A 64 3.57 -17.91 1.17
C VAL A 64 4.76 -17.09 1.67
N PRO A 65 5.36 -16.15 0.90
CA PRO A 65 6.48 -15.35 1.39
C PRO A 65 6.19 -14.50 2.64
N LEU A 66 4.92 -14.22 2.96
CA LEU A 66 4.54 -13.49 4.18
C LEU A 66 4.44 -14.38 5.42
N MET A 67 4.38 -15.70 5.27
CA MET A 67 4.17 -16.62 6.40
C MET A 67 5.26 -16.59 7.47
N PRO A 68 6.56 -16.46 7.14
CA PRO A 68 7.59 -16.26 8.15
C PRO A 68 7.35 -14.99 8.97
N LEU A 69 7.07 -13.86 8.31
CA LEU A 69 6.81 -12.57 8.96
C LEU A 69 5.56 -12.62 9.83
N TRP A 70 4.51 -13.32 9.40
CA TRP A 70 3.32 -13.55 10.23
C TRP A 70 3.65 -14.31 11.51
N ARG A 71 4.41 -15.42 11.39
CA ARG A 71 4.81 -16.24 12.55
C ARG A 71 5.70 -15.47 13.53
N ASP A 72 6.50 -14.55 13.02
CA ASP A 72 7.38 -13.69 13.81
C ASP A 72 6.64 -12.46 14.39
N GLY A 73 5.33 -12.31 14.16
CA GLY A 73 4.53 -11.18 14.66
C GLY A 73 4.81 -9.85 13.96
N GLN A 74 5.40 -9.89 12.76
CA GLN A 74 5.80 -8.71 11.97
C GLN A 74 4.78 -8.32 10.90
N VAL A 75 3.66 -9.03 10.81
CA VAL A 75 2.55 -8.73 9.89
C VAL A 75 1.28 -8.52 10.70
N ALA A 76 0.57 -7.44 10.40
CA ALA A 76 -0.77 -7.19 10.89
C ALA A 76 -1.74 -7.09 9.72
N ILE A 77 -2.95 -7.63 9.90
CA ILE A 77 -4.03 -7.56 8.92
C ILE A 77 -5.18 -6.80 9.56
N VAL A 78 -5.62 -5.73 8.90
CA VAL A 78 -6.78 -4.94 9.32
C VAL A 78 -7.86 -5.10 8.26
N GLN A 79 -8.96 -5.77 8.62
CA GLN A 79 -10.10 -6.00 7.74
C GLN A 79 -11.20 -4.97 8.02
N GLY A 80 -12.10 -4.79 7.05
CA GLY A 80 -13.24 -3.87 7.20
C GLY A 80 -12.86 -2.39 7.20
N VAL A 81 -11.68 -2.04 6.65
CA VAL A 81 -11.27 -0.64 6.51
C VAL A 81 -12.04 0.02 5.38
N GLY A 82 -12.65 1.16 5.68
CA GLY A 82 -13.39 1.97 4.73
C GLY A 82 -13.66 3.36 5.30
N TYR A 83 -14.49 4.12 4.62
CA TYR A 83 -14.88 5.47 5.04
C TYR A 83 -16.41 5.57 5.18
N PRO A 84 -16.93 6.40 6.11
CA PRO A 84 -18.37 6.55 6.30
C PRO A 84 -19.07 7.10 5.05
N GLN A 85 -20.33 6.70 4.83
CA GLN A 85 -21.14 7.16 3.70
C GLN A 85 -20.42 6.98 2.34
N PRO A 86 -20.11 5.73 1.95
CA PRO A 86 -19.42 5.47 0.68
C PRO A 86 -20.24 6.01 -0.48
N ASN A 87 -19.55 6.67 -1.41
CA ASN A 87 -20.17 7.13 -2.66
C ASN A 87 -19.87 6.13 -3.79
N LEU A 88 -20.68 6.15 -4.85
CA LEU A 88 -20.53 5.24 -5.99
C LEU A 88 -19.52 5.74 -7.05
N SER A 89 -18.81 6.84 -6.79
CA SER A 89 -17.80 7.38 -7.70
C SER A 89 -16.44 6.77 -7.40
N HIS A 90 -15.89 6.09 -8.41
CA HIS A 90 -14.55 5.53 -8.37
C HIS A 90 -13.49 6.63 -8.16
N PHE A 91 -13.57 7.72 -8.92
CA PHE A 91 -12.62 8.84 -8.82
C PHE A 91 -12.64 9.50 -7.44
N ARG A 92 -13.85 9.70 -6.88
CA ARG A 92 -13.98 10.30 -5.56
C ARG A 92 -13.45 9.36 -4.47
N SER A 93 -13.64 8.05 -4.61
CA SER A 93 -13.09 7.07 -3.68
C SER A 93 -11.56 7.10 -3.68
N ILE A 94 -10.92 7.19 -4.85
CA ILE A 94 -9.47 7.34 -4.97
C ILE A 94 -9.00 8.61 -4.27
N GLU A 95 -9.64 9.75 -4.54
CA GLU A 95 -9.29 11.03 -3.89
C GLU A 95 -9.38 10.93 -2.36
N ILE A 96 -10.43 10.30 -1.83
CA ILE A 96 -10.59 10.08 -0.38
C ILE A 96 -9.41 9.28 0.18
N TRP A 97 -9.01 8.19 -0.46
CA TRP A 97 -7.87 7.37 0.00
C TRP A 97 -6.53 8.10 -0.12
N ASP A 98 -6.30 8.81 -1.22
CA ASP A 98 -5.07 9.59 -1.44
C ASP A 98 -4.93 10.74 -0.46
N THR A 99 -6.04 11.40 -0.14
CA THR A 99 -6.04 12.59 0.71
C THR A 99 -6.32 12.26 2.17
N ALA A 100 -6.80 11.06 2.48
CA ALA A 100 -7.40 10.70 3.77
C ALA A 100 -8.47 11.70 4.24
N SER A 101 -9.25 12.26 3.30
CA SER A 101 -10.35 13.18 3.61
C SER A 101 -11.57 12.43 4.14
N ARG A 102 -12.47 13.16 4.81
CA ARG A 102 -13.82 12.63 5.06
C ARG A 102 -14.61 12.55 3.75
N SER A 103 -15.64 11.71 3.70
CA SER A 103 -16.49 11.57 2.51
C SER A 103 -17.15 12.87 2.06
N ASP A 104 -17.49 13.74 3.00
CA ASP A 104 -18.08 15.07 2.80
C ASP A 104 -17.07 16.19 2.54
N GLN A 105 -15.78 15.89 2.47
CA GLN A 105 -14.70 16.87 2.38
C GLN A 105 -13.84 16.68 1.13
N TYR A 106 -13.63 17.73 0.36
CA TYR A 106 -12.68 17.72 -0.75
C TYR A 106 -11.34 18.29 -0.29
N LEU A 107 -10.28 17.51 -0.46
CA LEU A 107 -8.92 17.92 -0.17
C LEU A 107 -8.10 17.77 -1.45
N HIS A 108 -7.12 18.64 -1.63
CA HIS A 108 -6.24 18.58 -2.80
C HIS A 108 -4.89 17.99 -2.45
N GLU A 109 -4.42 18.15 -1.22
CA GLU A 109 -3.13 17.63 -0.78
C GLU A 109 -3.27 16.18 -0.34
N GLY A 110 -2.34 15.33 -0.77
CA GLY A 110 -2.27 13.95 -0.29
C GLY A 110 -1.91 13.88 1.20
N TRP A 111 -2.26 12.78 1.87
CA TRP A 111 -2.02 12.69 3.32
C TRP A 111 -0.53 12.63 3.67
N LEU A 112 0.33 12.04 2.81
CA LEU A 112 1.78 12.08 2.98
C LEU A 112 2.35 13.47 2.74
N THR A 113 1.83 14.22 1.75
CA THR A 113 2.19 15.64 1.56
C THR A 113 1.99 16.45 2.84
N ARG A 114 0.79 16.35 3.44
CA ARG A 114 0.49 17.07 4.68
C ARG A 114 1.32 16.57 5.86
N THR A 115 1.67 15.28 5.87
CA THR A 115 2.54 14.69 6.88
C THR A 115 3.94 15.28 6.80
N PHE A 116 4.54 15.36 5.60
CA PHE A 116 5.87 15.94 5.42
C PHE A 116 5.92 17.46 5.64
N ALA A 117 4.82 18.18 5.45
CA ALA A 117 4.74 19.58 5.85
C ALA A 117 4.88 19.79 7.37
N GLN A 118 4.40 18.83 8.18
CA GLN A 118 4.49 18.86 9.64
C GLN A 118 5.77 18.19 10.17
N ALA A 119 6.24 17.16 9.48
CA ALA A 119 7.45 16.41 9.81
C ALA A 119 8.35 16.33 8.57
N PRO A 120 9.12 17.39 8.27
CA PRO A 120 9.95 17.44 7.08
C PRO A 120 11.01 16.34 7.06
N VAL A 121 11.37 15.92 5.85
CA VAL A 121 12.47 14.98 5.66
C VAL A 121 13.79 15.59 6.11
N PRO A 122 14.74 14.80 6.65
CA PRO A 122 16.02 15.32 7.10
C PRO A 122 16.74 16.13 6.01
N PRO A 123 17.48 17.19 6.39
CA PRO A 123 18.29 17.95 5.45
C PRO A 123 19.26 17.03 4.68
N GLY A 124 19.35 17.23 3.36
CA GLY A 124 20.22 16.46 2.46
C GLY A 124 19.51 15.41 1.61
N PHE A 125 18.23 15.09 1.90
CA PHE A 125 17.41 14.27 1.01
C PHE A 125 16.90 15.07 -0.19
N ALA A 126 17.07 14.50 -1.39
CA ALA A 126 16.68 15.12 -2.66
C ALA A 126 15.16 15.19 -2.87
N ALA A 127 14.40 14.34 -2.18
CA ALA A 127 12.96 14.21 -2.32
C ALA A 127 12.33 13.80 -0.98
N ASP A 128 11.05 14.14 -0.80
CA ASP A 128 10.25 13.70 0.34
C ASP A 128 9.71 12.28 0.15
N GLY A 129 9.54 11.85 -1.10
CA GLY A 129 9.09 10.51 -1.45
C GLY A 129 9.39 10.15 -2.91
N VAL A 130 9.29 8.86 -3.20
CA VAL A 130 9.48 8.30 -4.54
C VAL A 130 8.29 7.43 -4.91
N VAL A 131 7.68 7.70 -6.06
CA VAL A 131 6.60 6.90 -6.63
C VAL A 131 7.17 6.04 -7.74
N LEU A 132 6.88 4.74 -7.72
CA LEU A 132 7.37 3.77 -8.70
C LEU A 132 6.20 3.20 -9.51
N GLY A 133 6.33 3.16 -10.84
CA GLY A 133 5.37 2.51 -11.72
C GLY A 133 4.11 3.32 -12.06
N SER A 134 4.02 4.58 -11.61
CA SER A 134 2.91 5.48 -11.94
C SER A 134 3.38 6.93 -12.07
N ALA A 135 2.61 7.72 -12.83
CA ALA A 135 2.74 9.18 -12.84
C ALA A 135 1.81 9.86 -11.82
N GLU A 136 0.86 9.12 -11.26
CA GLU A 136 -0.05 9.62 -10.23
C GLU A 136 0.69 9.68 -8.89
N MET A 137 0.73 10.86 -8.28
CA MET A 137 1.43 11.08 -7.01
C MET A 137 0.66 10.52 -5.80
N GLY A 138 -0.64 10.25 -5.95
CA GLY A 138 -1.49 9.69 -4.91
C GLY A 138 -1.35 10.43 -3.57
N PRO A 139 -0.99 9.76 -2.47
CA PRO A 139 -0.75 10.39 -1.17
C PRO A 139 0.32 11.48 -1.12
N LEU A 140 1.18 11.60 -2.13
CA LEU A 140 2.21 12.63 -2.28
C LEU A 140 1.77 13.80 -3.18
N ALA A 141 0.51 13.84 -3.61
CA ALA A 141 0.02 14.88 -4.49
C ALA A 141 0.04 16.27 -3.84
N ASN A 142 0.29 17.29 -4.68
CA ASN A 142 0.10 18.72 -4.39
C ASN A 142 0.87 19.26 -3.18
N GLY A 143 2.20 19.13 -3.15
CA GLY A 143 3.05 19.87 -2.21
C GLY A 143 4.33 19.15 -1.79
N ALA A 144 4.35 17.82 -1.83
CA ALA A 144 5.56 17.05 -1.53
C ALA A 144 6.58 17.19 -2.68
N ARG A 145 7.87 17.22 -2.34
CA ARG A 145 8.97 17.08 -3.30
C ARG A 145 9.10 15.61 -3.70
N ALA A 146 8.15 15.11 -4.48
CA ALA A 146 8.10 13.71 -4.89
C ALA A 146 8.71 13.47 -6.28
N ILE A 147 9.41 12.35 -6.45
CA ILE A 147 9.95 11.90 -7.74
C ILE A 147 9.11 10.72 -8.23
N ALA A 148 8.55 10.82 -9.44
CA ALA A 148 7.88 9.70 -10.09
C ALA A 148 8.81 8.99 -11.09
N LEU A 149 9.05 7.69 -10.87
CA LEU A 149 9.66 6.80 -11.85
C LEU A 149 8.59 5.93 -12.48
N VAL A 150 7.98 6.45 -13.55
CA VAL A 150 6.87 5.80 -14.26
C VAL A 150 7.27 4.45 -14.84
N ASN A 151 8.51 4.31 -15.31
CA ASN A 151 9.05 3.05 -15.83
C ASN A 151 10.37 2.70 -15.13
N PRO A 152 10.31 2.05 -13.95
CA PRO A 152 11.50 1.68 -13.19
C PRO A 152 12.43 0.74 -13.97
N ALA A 153 11.88 -0.15 -14.80
CA ALA A 153 12.68 -1.06 -15.62
C ALA A 153 13.50 -0.32 -16.67
N GLN A 154 12.90 0.67 -17.35
CA GLN A 154 13.63 1.54 -18.27
C GLN A 154 14.69 2.37 -17.54
N PHE A 155 14.37 2.90 -16.36
CA PHE A 155 15.33 3.62 -15.53
C PHE A 155 16.53 2.75 -15.18
N ILE A 156 16.32 1.53 -14.65
CA ILE A 156 17.41 0.61 -14.29
C ILE A 156 18.27 0.26 -15.52
N ARG A 157 17.64 0.00 -16.67
CA ARG A 157 18.35 -0.28 -17.94
C ARG A 157 19.21 0.91 -18.38
N ALA A 158 18.72 2.13 -18.22
CA ALA A 158 19.41 3.35 -18.65
C ALA A 158 20.50 3.80 -17.65
N ALA A 159 20.27 3.60 -16.35
CA ALA A 159 21.13 4.11 -15.27
C ALA A 159 22.48 3.38 -15.14
N ARG A 160 22.72 2.30 -15.91
CA ARG A 160 23.94 1.47 -15.85
C ARG A 160 24.38 1.18 -14.41
N LEU A 161 23.43 0.89 -13.53
CA LEU A 161 23.73 0.59 -12.14
C LEU A 161 24.61 -0.67 -12.09
N PRO A 162 25.76 -0.63 -11.40
CA PRO A 162 26.59 -1.82 -11.23
C PRO A 162 25.77 -2.90 -10.55
N ARG A 163 25.84 -4.13 -11.08
CA ARG A 163 25.24 -5.32 -10.48
C ARG A 163 25.96 -5.68 -9.19
#